data_AF-A0A661ASV7-F1
#
_entry.id   AF-A0A661ASV7-F1
#
_cell.length_a   1.000
_cell.length_b   1.000
_cell.length_c   1.000
_cell.angle_alpha   90.00
_cell.angle_beta   90.00
_cell.angle_gamma   90.00
#
_symmetry.space_group_name_H-M   'P 1'
#
loop_
_entity.id
_entity.type
_entity.pdbx_description
1 polymer ?
#
loop_
_entity_poly.entity_id
_entity_poly.type
_entity_poly.pdbx_seq_one_letter_code
_entity_poly.pdbx_strand_id
1 'polypeptide(L)'
;MMALLSIPIYISFQWHMHQPIYVPYYDAVTTIYYNGVPSGPSFSFSLSDVWTQRVGPYTSWPTDAIEYGLSLPYLGAQVSLSGSLIENLNNLEYNGWNSCLFCGWKDRYVTGINYTTSGGNPRLYPVLFPYHHPVLPLLPDEDVLLHLLIHKELLQRNFNITTRGLFPPECVFAEWIIPPLKEAGIEWVIIDNIHLSRTLEDYAWNGGTGVVEPNRADVLNGSLSSWPNSGWVNLHNVWAPEPVAAGFAHRPHYAKYIDPETGESKKIIVVPAECYMGNEDGRGGFGALDYEQVMGQLFPYNTDPSHPVLVLLHHDGDNYGGGTDSYYHSNFENFVSWATEKQDSFVPITIEDYLSLFPPDSSDVVHVEPGGWIGSGCLDPQFSKWLGYSEDYSPDLNSWAVIVAGHNWVWTANLIEPYTS
;
A
#
# COMPACT_ATOMS: atom_id res chain seq x y z
N MET A 1 3.92 5.78 43.80
CA MET A 1 3.79 6.60 42.58
C MET A 1 3.84 5.62 41.43
N MET A 2 2.69 5.17 40.93
CA MET A 2 2.65 4.34 39.72
C MET A 2 3.24 5.22 38.60
N ALA A 3 4.33 4.78 37.98
CA ALA A 3 4.75 5.38 36.73
C ALA A 3 3.57 5.24 35.77
N LEU A 4 3.07 6.36 35.24
CA LEU A 4 2.20 6.30 34.07
C LEU A 4 3.01 5.58 32.99
N LEU A 5 2.59 4.37 32.63
CA LEU A 5 3.19 3.66 31.50
C LEU A 5 3.06 4.57 30.28
N SER A 6 4.16 4.75 29.54
CA SER A 6 4.14 5.46 28.27
C SER A 6 3.15 4.79 27.33
N ILE A 7 2.37 5.57 26.58
CA ILE A 7 1.51 5.04 25.53
C ILE A 7 2.43 4.42 24.47
N PRO A 8 2.24 3.14 24.11
CA PRO A 8 3.10 2.49 23.13
C PRO A 8 2.89 3.08 21.73
N ILE A 9 3.93 3.04 20.91
CA ILE A 9 3.83 3.25 19.47
C ILE A 9 3.42 1.91 18.85
N TYR A 10 2.40 1.94 18.00
CA TYR A 10 1.94 0.78 17.27
C TYR A 10 2.66 0.68 15.95
N ILE A 11 3.09 -0.52 15.56
CA ILE A 11 3.85 -0.77 14.34
C ILE A 11 3.06 -1.73 13.47
N SER A 12 2.84 -1.37 12.20
CA SER A 12 2.21 -2.26 11.22
C SER A 12 3.06 -2.37 9.96
N PHE A 13 2.82 -3.41 9.17
CA PHE A 13 3.57 -3.71 7.95
C PHE A 13 2.62 -3.90 6.79
N GLN A 14 2.95 -3.34 5.65
CA GLN A 14 2.28 -3.56 4.37
C GLN A 14 3.32 -4.02 3.35
N TRP A 15 3.26 -5.30 3.01
CA TRP A 15 4.08 -5.87 1.94
C TRP A 15 3.25 -5.97 0.68
N HIS A 16 3.63 -5.26 -0.38
CA HIS A 16 2.96 -5.40 -1.67
C HIS A 16 3.81 -6.11 -2.69
N MET A 17 3.18 -6.99 -3.45
CA MET A 17 3.79 -7.84 -4.45
C MET A 17 3.09 -7.61 -5.78
N HIS A 18 3.87 -7.31 -6.81
CA HIS A 18 3.32 -6.96 -8.11
C HIS A 18 4.16 -7.51 -9.24
N GLN A 19 3.48 -8.10 -10.22
CA GLN A 19 4.00 -8.34 -11.56
C GLN A 19 2.89 -7.99 -12.56
N PRO A 20 3.19 -7.27 -13.64
CA PRO A 20 2.18 -6.95 -14.64
C PRO A 20 1.82 -8.18 -15.48
N ILE A 21 0.74 -8.06 -16.26
CA ILE A 21 0.61 -8.90 -17.45
C ILE A 21 1.61 -8.36 -18.49
N TYR A 22 2.62 -9.14 -18.79
CA TYR A 22 3.77 -8.71 -19.59
C TYR A 22 3.43 -8.51 -21.08
N VAL A 23 2.55 -9.35 -21.62
CA VAL A 23 2.07 -9.28 -23.00
C VAL A 23 0.57 -9.54 -23.00
N PRO A 24 -0.24 -8.65 -23.59
CA PRO A 24 -1.67 -8.88 -23.72
C PRO A 24 -1.97 -10.24 -24.35
N TYR A 25 -2.94 -10.96 -23.78
CA TYR A 25 -3.40 -12.29 -24.23
C TYR A 25 -2.41 -13.44 -24.05
N TYR A 26 -1.21 -13.22 -23.50
CA TYR A 26 -0.27 -14.29 -23.18
C TYR A 26 -0.29 -14.57 -21.68
N ASP A 27 -0.34 -15.84 -21.32
CA ASP A 27 -0.08 -16.25 -19.94
C ASP A 27 1.42 -16.09 -19.59
N ALA A 28 1.75 -16.20 -18.30
CA ALA A 28 3.11 -16.06 -17.81
C ALA A 28 4.09 -17.02 -18.51
N VAL A 29 3.69 -18.28 -18.72
CA VAL A 29 4.54 -19.34 -19.26
C VAL A 29 4.83 -19.12 -20.75
N THR A 30 3.79 -18.78 -21.51
CA THR A 30 3.87 -18.36 -22.91
C THR A 30 4.81 -17.18 -23.05
N THR A 31 4.62 -16.15 -22.22
CA THR A 31 5.48 -14.96 -22.24
C THR A 31 6.95 -15.32 -21.98
N ILE A 32 7.23 -16.19 -20.99
CA ILE A 32 8.60 -16.65 -20.69
C ILE A 32 9.21 -17.37 -21.89
N TYR A 33 8.49 -18.30 -22.53
CA TYR A 33 9.02 -19.09 -23.64
C TYR A 33 9.21 -18.31 -24.94
N TYR A 34 8.37 -17.30 -25.18
CA TYR A 34 8.48 -16.46 -26.38
C TYR A 34 9.40 -15.24 -26.20
N ASN A 35 9.92 -14.99 -25.00
CA ASN A 35 10.86 -13.90 -24.76
C ASN A 35 12.14 -14.06 -25.61
N GLY A 36 12.42 -13.10 -26.49
CA GLY A 36 13.62 -13.09 -27.34
C GLY A 36 13.54 -13.96 -28.59
N VAL A 37 12.39 -14.56 -28.90
CA VAL A 37 12.15 -15.25 -30.19
C VAL A 37 11.82 -14.19 -31.26
N PRO A 38 12.21 -14.35 -32.55
CA PRO A 38 12.05 -13.31 -33.58
C PRO A 38 10.64 -12.73 -33.79
N SER A 39 9.59 -13.45 -33.37
CA SER A 39 8.18 -13.04 -33.44
C SER A 39 7.53 -12.89 -32.06
N GLY A 40 8.31 -12.96 -30.98
CA GLY A 40 7.84 -12.84 -29.60
C GLY A 40 8.19 -11.48 -28.99
N PRO A 41 7.74 -11.22 -27.75
CA PRO A 41 8.20 -10.05 -27.01
C PRO A 41 9.72 -10.10 -26.82
N SER A 42 10.36 -8.94 -26.78
CA SER A 42 11.77 -8.83 -26.45
C SER A 42 11.94 -7.87 -25.28
N PHE A 43 12.13 -8.43 -24.10
CA PHE A 43 12.42 -7.67 -22.89
C PHE A 43 13.94 -7.51 -22.72
N SER A 44 14.38 -6.40 -22.11
CA SER A 44 15.79 -6.19 -21.76
C SER A 44 16.27 -7.01 -20.56
N PHE A 45 15.42 -7.90 -20.04
CA PHE A 45 15.63 -8.73 -18.86
C PHE A 45 15.07 -10.14 -19.07
N SER A 46 15.52 -11.09 -18.23
CA SER A 46 15.03 -12.47 -18.24
C SER A 46 13.77 -12.60 -17.39
N LEU A 47 12.63 -12.87 -18.04
CA LEU A 47 11.39 -13.21 -17.32
C LEU A 47 11.54 -14.47 -16.46
N SER A 48 12.33 -15.45 -16.91
CA SER A 48 12.63 -16.63 -16.09
C SER A 48 13.35 -16.24 -14.80
N ASP A 49 14.26 -15.27 -14.86
CA ASP A 49 15.01 -14.80 -13.68
C ASP A 49 14.10 -14.02 -12.75
N VAL A 50 13.20 -13.18 -13.29
CA VAL A 50 12.21 -12.45 -12.49
C VAL A 50 11.41 -13.40 -11.58
N TRP A 51 10.92 -14.51 -12.14
CA TRP A 51 10.14 -15.50 -11.39
C TRP A 51 11.01 -16.34 -10.44
N THR A 52 12.17 -16.83 -10.89
CA THR A 52 13.03 -17.69 -10.07
C THR A 52 13.71 -16.97 -8.90
N GLN A 53 13.87 -15.66 -8.97
CA GLN A 53 14.43 -14.85 -7.88
C GLN A 53 13.39 -14.43 -6.83
N ARG A 54 12.09 -14.56 -7.12
CA ARG A 54 10.99 -14.10 -6.26
C ARG A 54 10.11 -15.23 -5.74
N VAL A 55 10.62 -16.47 -5.74
CA VAL A 55 9.89 -17.64 -5.25
C VAL A 55 9.44 -17.42 -3.80
N GLY A 56 10.35 -16.92 -2.97
CA GLY A 56 10.11 -16.68 -1.55
C GLY A 56 8.93 -15.76 -1.22
N PRO A 57 8.95 -14.48 -1.64
CA PRO A 57 7.87 -13.53 -1.38
C PRO A 57 6.53 -13.99 -1.97
N TYR A 58 6.55 -14.75 -3.07
CA TYR A 58 5.35 -15.27 -3.73
C TYR A 58 4.83 -16.58 -3.14
N THR A 59 5.51 -17.15 -2.14
CA THR A 59 5.12 -18.43 -1.52
C THR A 59 5.08 -18.33 0.00
N SER A 60 6.17 -18.68 0.69
CA SER A 60 6.15 -18.91 2.14
C SER A 60 6.57 -17.72 2.98
N TRP A 61 7.45 -16.86 2.48
CA TRP A 61 8.19 -15.91 3.32
C TRP A 61 7.32 -14.96 4.14
N PRO A 62 6.22 -14.37 3.61
CA PRO A 62 5.33 -13.56 4.45
C PRO A 62 4.69 -14.33 5.61
N THR A 63 4.41 -15.62 5.42
CA THR A 63 3.88 -16.49 6.48
C THR A 63 4.96 -16.88 7.47
N ASP A 64 6.15 -17.22 6.97
CA ASP A 64 7.31 -17.58 7.80
C ASP A 64 7.67 -16.40 8.74
N ALA A 65 7.61 -15.16 8.24
CA ALA A 65 7.83 -13.95 9.02
C ALA A 65 6.83 -13.80 10.18
N ILE A 66 5.52 -13.88 9.92
CA ILE A 66 4.52 -13.71 10.99
C ILE A 66 4.52 -14.87 11.99
N GLU A 67 5.03 -16.05 11.62
CA GLU A 67 5.14 -17.21 12.51
C GLU A 67 6.14 -17.00 13.66
N TYR A 68 7.20 -16.21 13.44
CA TYR A 68 8.11 -15.84 14.53
C TYR A 68 7.37 -15.15 15.69
N GLY A 69 6.32 -14.38 15.38
CA GLY A 69 5.60 -13.52 16.31
C GLY A 69 4.27 -14.05 16.83
N LEU A 70 3.98 -15.35 16.73
CA LEU A 70 2.67 -15.91 17.17
C LEU A 70 2.37 -15.69 18.66
N SER A 71 3.39 -15.51 19.50
CA SER A 71 3.24 -15.19 20.93
C SER A 71 2.83 -13.73 21.18
N LEU A 72 3.06 -12.83 20.21
CA LEU A 72 2.68 -11.43 20.32
C LEU A 72 1.19 -11.27 19.97
N PRO A 73 0.37 -10.62 20.82
CA PRO A 73 -1.09 -10.68 20.72
C PRO A 73 -1.66 -10.20 19.39
N TYR A 74 -1.11 -9.13 18.83
CA TYR A 74 -1.64 -8.46 17.65
C TYR A 74 -0.68 -8.49 16.45
N LEU A 75 0.48 -9.15 16.57
CA LEU A 75 1.46 -9.16 15.49
C LEU A 75 0.86 -9.79 14.23
N GLY A 76 0.99 -9.05 13.14
CA GLY A 76 0.65 -9.46 11.80
C GLY A 76 1.12 -8.41 10.81
N ALA A 77 0.84 -8.66 9.54
CA ALA A 77 1.15 -7.78 8.43
C ALA A 77 -0.03 -7.77 7.46
N GLN A 78 -0.23 -6.66 6.79
CA GLN A 78 -1.05 -6.61 5.60
C GLN A 78 -0.21 -7.09 4.41
N VAL A 79 -0.86 -7.77 3.49
CA VAL A 79 -0.23 -8.22 2.26
C VAL A 79 -1.13 -7.90 1.07
N SER A 80 -0.52 -7.52 -0.05
CA SER A 80 -1.25 -7.27 -1.28
C SER A 80 -0.59 -7.96 -2.46
N LEU A 81 -1.40 -8.69 -3.21
CA LEU A 81 -0.99 -9.33 -4.46
C LEU A 81 -1.89 -8.79 -5.56
N SER A 82 -1.29 -8.15 -6.56
CA SER A 82 -2.08 -7.59 -7.67
C SER A 82 -2.83 -8.71 -8.39
N GLY A 83 -3.97 -8.41 -9.00
CA GLY A 83 -4.72 -9.43 -9.74
C GLY A 83 -3.90 -10.08 -10.84
N SER A 84 -3.07 -9.30 -11.55
CA SER A 84 -2.13 -9.80 -12.54
C SER A 84 -1.07 -10.73 -11.97
N LEU A 85 -0.56 -10.47 -10.76
CA LEU A 85 0.35 -11.39 -10.08
C LEU A 85 -0.34 -12.72 -9.74
N ILE A 86 -1.54 -12.66 -9.16
CA ILE A 86 -2.32 -13.87 -8.82
C ILE A 86 -2.60 -14.69 -10.09
N GLU A 87 -2.98 -14.03 -11.19
CA GLU A 87 -3.19 -14.68 -12.49
C GLU A 87 -1.89 -15.36 -12.97
N ASN A 88 -0.76 -14.65 -12.96
CA ASN A 88 0.51 -15.20 -13.38
C ASN A 88 0.93 -16.41 -12.54
N LEU A 89 0.80 -16.34 -11.20
CA LEU A 89 1.15 -17.46 -10.31
C LEU A 89 0.24 -18.67 -10.53
N ASN A 90 -1.06 -18.46 -10.75
CA ASN A 90 -1.99 -19.53 -11.12
C ASN A 90 -1.62 -20.19 -12.46
N ASN A 91 -1.18 -19.40 -13.45
CA ASN A 91 -0.72 -19.92 -14.74
C ASN A 91 0.58 -20.73 -14.59
N LEU A 92 1.53 -20.26 -13.78
CA LEU A 92 2.79 -20.97 -13.49
C LEU A 92 2.52 -22.31 -12.77
N GLU A 93 1.61 -22.31 -11.80
CA GLU A 93 1.14 -23.50 -11.09
C GLU A 93 0.46 -24.50 -12.03
N TYR A 94 -0.52 -24.05 -12.82
CA TYR A 94 -1.29 -24.90 -13.72
C TYR A 94 -0.41 -25.65 -14.73
N ASN A 95 0.62 -24.97 -15.24
CA ASN A 95 1.56 -25.54 -16.21
C ASN A 95 2.71 -26.34 -15.56
N GLY A 96 2.79 -26.42 -14.23
CA GLY A 96 3.91 -27.07 -13.53
C GLY A 96 5.27 -26.46 -13.89
N TRP A 97 5.31 -25.15 -14.12
CA TRP A 97 6.48 -24.48 -14.68
C TRP A 97 7.73 -24.68 -13.80
N ASN A 98 8.88 -24.86 -14.46
CA ASN A 98 10.20 -25.02 -13.84
C ASN A 98 10.23 -26.10 -12.73
N SER A 99 9.79 -27.32 -13.06
CA SER A 99 9.70 -28.44 -12.11
C SER A 99 8.77 -28.14 -10.92
N CYS A 100 7.60 -27.56 -11.21
CA CYS A 100 6.57 -27.24 -10.21
C CYS A 100 6.99 -26.20 -9.17
N LEU A 101 7.77 -25.18 -9.56
CA LEU A 101 8.32 -24.18 -8.64
C LEU A 101 7.25 -23.40 -7.84
N PHE A 102 6.06 -23.20 -8.44
CA PHE A 102 4.93 -22.49 -7.83
C PHE A 102 3.71 -23.40 -7.57
N CYS A 103 3.85 -24.72 -7.61
CA CYS A 103 2.73 -25.59 -7.25
C CYS A 103 2.43 -25.46 -5.75
N GLY A 104 1.16 -25.20 -5.42
CA GLY A 104 0.75 -24.93 -4.04
C GLY A 104 1.22 -23.58 -3.51
N TRP A 105 1.53 -22.60 -4.39
CA TRP A 105 2.06 -21.28 -3.96
C TRP A 105 1.15 -20.57 -2.94
N LYS A 106 -0.15 -20.86 -2.97
CA LYS A 106 -1.18 -20.32 -2.06
C LYS A 106 -1.16 -20.93 -0.66
N ASP A 107 -0.61 -22.13 -0.48
CA ASP A 107 -0.84 -22.94 0.72
C ASP A 107 -0.33 -22.26 1.99
N ARG A 108 0.84 -21.63 1.90
CA ARG A 108 1.43 -20.88 3.02
C ARG A 108 0.68 -19.59 3.28
N TYR A 109 0.33 -18.83 2.25
CA TYR A 109 -0.57 -17.68 2.40
C TYR A 109 -1.88 -18.03 3.10
N VAL A 110 -2.56 -19.11 2.70
CA VAL A 110 -3.78 -19.60 3.35
C VAL A 110 -3.51 -19.97 4.82
N THR A 111 -2.35 -20.56 5.11
CA THR A 111 -1.94 -20.84 6.50
C THR A 111 -1.81 -19.56 7.31
N GLY A 112 -1.09 -18.55 6.81
CA GLY A 112 -0.90 -17.27 7.47
C GLY A 112 -2.19 -16.47 7.67
N ILE A 113 -3.10 -16.53 6.69
CA ILE A 113 -4.43 -15.92 6.77
C ILE A 113 -5.28 -16.58 7.86
N ASN A 114 -5.14 -17.89 8.07
CA ASN A 114 -5.88 -18.63 9.10
C ASN A 114 -5.29 -18.48 10.50
N TYR A 115 -4.08 -17.94 10.66
CA TYR A 115 -3.61 -17.51 11.96
C TYR A 115 -4.35 -16.23 12.37
N THR A 116 -4.84 -16.23 13.61
CA THR A 116 -5.58 -15.09 14.14
C THR A 116 -4.77 -14.34 15.19
N THR A 117 -4.96 -13.03 15.22
CA THR A 117 -4.54 -12.18 16.34
C THR A 117 -5.51 -12.37 17.51
N SER A 118 -5.18 -11.76 18.65
CA SER A 118 -6.06 -11.72 19.82
C SER A 118 -7.35 -10.93 19.57
N GLY A 119 -7.37 -10.07 18.55
CA GLY A 119 -8.58 -9.39 18.07
C GLY A 119 -9.46 -10.27 17.15
N GLY A 120 -9.00 -11.47 16.79
CA GLY A 120 -9.73 -12.39 15.92
C GLY A 120 -9.55 -12.13 14.43
N ASN A 121 -8.69 -11.18 14.05
CA ASN A 121 -8.38 -10.86 12.65
C ASN A 121 -7.22 -11.72 12.11
N PRO A 122 -7.15 -11.97 10.79
CA PRO A 122 -6.00 -12.62 10.16
C PRO A 122 -4.68 -11.93 10.49
N ARG A 123 -3.64 -12.71 10.80
CA ARG A 123 -2.27 -12.20 11.01
C ARG A 123 -1.62 -11.81 9.70
N LEU A 124 -1.80 -12.60 8.65
CA LEU A 124 -1.47 -12.19 7.29
C LEU A 124 -2.76 -11.69 6.65
N TYR A 125 -2.98 -10.37 6.65
CA TYR A 125 -4.25 -9.75 6.24
C TYR A 125 -4.20 -9.31 4.77
N PRO A 126 -4.91 -9.97 3.84
CA PRO A 126 -4.95 -9.52 2.46
C PRO A 126 -5.73 -8.22 2.33
N VAL A 127 -5.14 -7.22 1.68
CA VAL A 127 -5.82 -5.97 1.30
C VAL A 127 -6.09 -5.97 -0.19
N LEU A 128 -7.10 -5.21 -0.63
CA LEU A 128 -7.32 -5.04 -2.05
C LEU A 128 -6.13 -4.36 -2.71
N PHE A 129 -5.85 -4.83 -3.92
CA PHE A 129 -4.79 -4.34 -4.76
C PHE A 129 -5.22 -4.52 -6.23
N PRO A 130 -5.93 -3.52 -6.79
CA PRO A 130 -6.59 -3.54 -8.08
C PRO A 130 -5.88 -4.31 -9.19
N TYR A 131 -6.66 -5.04 -10.00
CA TYR A 131 -6.18 -6.12 -10.87
C TYR A 131 -4.88 -5.84 -11.65
N HIS A 132 -4.88 -4.78 -12.47
CA HIS A 132 -3.74 -4.42 -13.33
C HIS A 132 -2.84 -3.35 -12.70
N HIS A 133 -2.94 -3.13 -11.39
CA HIS A 133 -2.19 -2.07 -10.70
C HIS A 133 -2.37 -0.65 -11.30
N PRO A 134 -3.60 -0.21 -11.65
CA PRO A 134 -3.85 1.10 -12.25
C PRO A 134 -3.67 2.27 -11.28
N VAL A 135 -3.35 3.44 -11.83
CA VAL A 135 -3.40 4.73 -11.13
C VAL A 135 -4.87 5.14 -10.96
N LEU A 136 -5.51 4.70 -9.87
CA LEU A 136 -6.97 4.79 -9.69
C LEU A 136 -7.55 6.19 -9.92
N PRO A 137 -6.97 7.29 -9.41
CA PRO A 137 -7.53 8.63 -9.62
C PRO A 137 -7.56 9.14 -11.06
N LEU A 138 -6.87 8.46 -11.99
CA LEU A 138 -6.87 8.78 -13.42
C LEU A 138 -7.86 7.92 -14.23
N LEU A 139 -8.60 7.04 -13.57
CA LEU A 139 -9.64 6.21 -14.19
C LEU A 139 -11.04 6.76 -13.89
N PRO A 140 -12.03 6.50 -14.77
CA PRO A 140 -13.43 6.72 -14.45
C PRO A 140 -13.92 5.84 -13.29
N ASP A 141 -14.94 6.32 -12.57
CA ASP A 141 -15.46 5.66 -11.36
C ASP A 141 -15.90 4.22 -11.62
N GLU A 142 -16.51 3.94 -12.78
CA GLU A 142 -16.96 2.60 -13.15
C GLU A 142 -15.78 1.63 -13.34
N ASP A 143 -14.67 2.12 -13.88
CA ASP A 143 -13.45 1.32 -14.08
C ASP A 143 -12.74 1.09 -12.74
N VAL A 144 -12.68 2.10 -11.87
CA VAL A 144 -12.20 1.95 -10.49
C VAL A 144 -13.00 0.88 -9.76
N LEU A 145 -14.33 0.96 -9.80
CA LEU A 145 -15.22 -0.01 -9.18
C LEU A 145 -15.00 -1.42 -9.75
N LEU A 146 -14.95 -1.56 -11.08
CA LEU A 146 -14.71 -2.84 -11.74
C LEU A 146 -13.39 -3.48 -11.29
N HIS A 147 -12.32 -2.70 -11.25
CA HIS A 147 -11.01 -3.16 -10.78
C HIS A 147 -11.04 -3.71 -9.34
N LEU A 148 -11.80 -3.06 -8.46
CA LEU A 148 -11.96 -3.49 -7.06
C LEU A 148 -12.81 -4.76 -6.96
N LEU A 149 -13.92 -4.84 -7.70
CA LEU A 149 -14.82 -5.98 -7.67
C LEU A 149 -14.17 -7.25 -8.24
N ILE A 150 -13.42 -7.13 -9.34
CA ILE A 150 -12.67 -8.28 -9.89
C ILE A 150 -11.60 -8.73 -8.91
N HIS A 151 -10.88 -7.80 -8.25
CA HIS A 151 -9.87 -8.19 -7.27
C HIS A 151 -10.47 -8.86 -6.03
N LYS A 152 -11.63 -8.38 -5.54
CA LYS A 152 -12.40 -9.07 -4.48
C LYS A 152 -12.73 -10.52 -4.86
N GLU A 153 -13.21 -10.73 -6.07
CA GLU A 153 -13.51 -12.07 -6.57
C GLU A 153 -12.25 -12.95 -6.65
N LEU A 154 -11.10 -12.39 -7.06
CA LEU A 154 -9.84 -13.12 -7.06
C LEU A 154 -9.40 -13.53 -5.65
N LEU A 155 -9.48 -12.64 -4.66
CA LEU A 155 -9.14 -12.98 -3.29
C LEU A 155 -10.08 -14.07 -2.74
N GLN A 156 -11.38 -13.96 -3.01
CA GLN A 156 -12.36 -14.96 -2.61
C GLN A 156 -12.07 -16.33 -3.24
N ARG A 157 -11.73 -16.38 -4.54
CA ARG A 157 -11.44 -17.64 -5.25
C ARG A 157 -10.12 -18.29 -4.81
N ASN A 158 -9.09 -17.51 -4.54
CA ASN A 158 -7.75 -18.03 -4.28
C ASN A 158 -7.46 -18.27 -2.80
N PHE A 159 -8.09 -17.49 -1.91
CA PHE A 159 -7.80 -17.52 -0.47
C PHE A 159 -9.05 -17.65 0.41
N ASN A 160 -10.26 -17.68 -0.17
CA ASN A 160 -11.53 -17.73 0.55
C ASN A 160 -11.68 -16.60 1.59
N ILE A 161 -11.30 -15.38 1.20
CA ILE A 161 -11.31 -14.20 2.06
C ILE A 161 -11.94 -13.00 1.35
N THR A 162 -12.58 -12.15 2.15
CA THR A 162 -13.00 -10.80 1.77
C THR A 162 -12.32 -9.79 2.69
N THR A 163 -12.10 -8.59 2.18
CA THR A 163 -11.40 -7.52 2.90
C THR A 163 -12.09 -6.19 2.68
N ARG A 164 -11.88 -5.27 3.63
CA ARG A 164 -12.42 -3.90 3.62
C ARG A 164 -11.32 -2.85 3.48
N GLY A 165 -10.06 -3.29 3.44
CA GLY A 165 -8.88 -2.45 3.24
C GLY A 165 -8.42 -2.38 1.80
N LEU A 166 -7.86 -1.24 1.42
CA LEU A 166 -7.24 -1.00 0.14
C LEU A 166 -5.79 -0.50 0.34
N PHE A 167 -4.84 -1.17 -0.31
CA PHE A 167 -3.57 -0.57 -0.67
C PHE A 167 -3.71 -0.08 -2.11
N PRO A 168 -3.92 1.23 -2.35
CA PRO A 168 -4.06 1.71 -3.71
C PRO A 168 -2.70 1.57 -4.42
N PRO A 169 -2.68 1.21 -5.72
CA PRO A 169 -1.45 1.12 -6.49
C PRO A 169 -0.56 2.33 -6.26
N GLU A 170 0.66 2.10 -5.78
CA GLU A 170 1.67 3.14 -5.51
C GLU A 170 1.23 4.17 -4.44
N CYS A 171 0.38 3.73 -3.50
CA CYS A 171 -0.30 4.59 -2.53
C CYS A 171 -1.06 5.76 -3.16
N VAL A 172 -1.48 5.62 -4.43
CA VAL A 172 -2.10 6.73 -5.16
C VAL A 172 -3.52 6.98 -4.67
N PHE A 173 -3.75 8.16 -4.14
CA PHE A 173 -5.05 8.55 -3.61
C PHE A 173 -5.44 9.96 -4.06
N ALA A 174 -6.74 10.16 -4.20
CA ALA A 174 -7.37 11.47 -4.33
C ALA A 174 -8.79 11.37 -3.77
N GLU A 175 -9.31 12.45 -3.19
CA GLU A 175 -10.62 12.38 -2.53
C GLU A 175 -11.76 12.04 -3.52
N TRP A 176 -11.62 12.36 -4.81
CA TRP A 176 -12.62 12.05 -5.82
C TRP A 176 -12.81 10.55 -6.11
N ILE A 177 -11.88 9.66 -5.71
CA ILE A 177 -12.12 8.22 -5.84
C ILE A 177 -12.91 7.63 -4.66
N ILE A 178 -13.21 8.40 -3.61
CA ILE A 178 -13.96 7.90 -2.45
C ILE A 178 -15.32 7.27 -2.85
N PRO A 179 -16.13 7.83 -3.76
CA PRO A 179 -17.40 7.24 -4.17
C PRO A 179 -17.31 5.79 -4.67
N PRO A 180 -16.49 5.45 -5.70
CA PRO A 180 -16.38 4.06 -6.15
C PRO A 180 -15.72 3.15 -5.10
N LEU A 181 -14.82 3.67 -4.23
CA LEU A 181 -14.30 2.89 -3.10
C LEU A 181 -15.42 2.49 -2.12
N LYS A 182 -16.32 3.42 -1.78
CA LYS A 182 -17.46 3.13 -0.90
C LYS A 182 -18.46 2.18 -1.53
N GLU A 183 -18.73 2.32 -2.82
CA GLU A 183 -19.59 1.40 -3.56
C GLU A 183 -19.02 -0.02 -3.60
N ALA A 184 -17.69 -0.15 -3.76
CA ALA A 184 -17.01 -1.43 -3.65
C ALA A 184 -17.01 -2.01 -2.22
N GLY A 185 -17.48 -1.28 -1.20
CA GLY A 185 -17.46 -1.72 0.20
C GLY A 185 -16.08 -1.63 0.86
N ILE A 186 -15.29 -0.63 0.49
CA ILE A 186 -14.03 -0.28 1.18
C ILE A 186 -14.34 0.62 2.38
N GLU A 187 -13.67 0.35 3.49
CA GLU A 187 -13.82 1.09 4.75
C GLU A 187 -12.59 1.92 5.08
N TRP A 188 -11.41 1.42 4.73
CA TRP A 188 -10.16 2.12 4.94
C TRP A 188 -9.20 1.96 3.76
N VAL A 189 -8.38 2.98 3.53
CA VAL A 189 -7.38 3.04 2.45
C VAL A 189 -6.04 3.51 3.00
N ILE A 190 -4.96 2.87 2.58
CA ILE A 190 -3.60 3.28 2.92
C ILE A 190 -3.20 4.46 2.04
N ILE A 191 -2.65 5.51 2.64
CA ILE A 191 -2.07 6.66 1.94
C ILE A 191 -0.65 6.89 2.46
N ASP A 192 0.23 7.48 1.66
CA ASP A 192 1.50 7.96 2.19
C ASP A 192 1.27 9.16 3.13
N ASN A 193 1.95 9.19 4.28
CA ASN A 193 1.74 10.23 5.27
C ASN A 193 2.18 11.63 4.82
N ILE A 194 2.99 11.72 3.77
CA ILE A 194 3.38 12.99 3.18
C ILE A 194 2.18 13.74 2.58
N HIS A 195 1.13 13.02 2.11
CA HIS A 195 -0.11 13.62 1.62
C HIS A 195 -0.83 14.44 2.69
N LEU A 196 -0.65 14.10 3.97
CA LEU A 196 -1.20 14.89 5.07
C LEU A 196 -0.26 16.03 5.44
N SER A 197 1.04 15.76 5.57
CA SER A 197 2.01 16.79 5.97
C SER A 197 1.99 18.00 5.05
N ARG A 198 1.82 17.78 3.73
CA ARG A 198 1.83 18.83 2.69
C ARG A 198 0.58 19.70 2.65
N THR A 199 -0.48 19.31 3.36
CA THR A 199 -1.74 20.09 3.45
C THR A 199 -1.74 21.09 4.61
N LEU A 200 -0.65 21.15 5.38
CA LEU A 200 -0.50 22.03 6.54
C LEU A 200 0.19 23.34 6.15
N GLU A 201 -0.28 24.46 6.72
CA GLU A 201 0.20 25.81 6.41
C GLU A 201 1.69 26.04 6.75
N ASP A 202 2.19 25.29 7.73
CA ASP A 202 3.53 25.42 8.31
C ASP A 202 4.48 24.30 7.88
N TYR A 203 4.12 23.52 6.84
CA TYR A 203 5.03 22.53 6.26
C TYR A 203 6.26 23.19 5.63
N ALA A 204 7.44 22.85 6.14
CA ALA A 204 8.71 23.41 5.71
C ALA A 204 9.26 22.68 4.48
N TRP A 205 8.57 22.77 3.35
CA TRP A 205 9.05 22.22 2.07
C TRP A 205 10.42 22.79 1.70
N ASN A 206 11.35 21.91 1.33
CA ASN A 206 12.69 22.28 0.89
C ASN A 206 13.12 21.58 -0.41
N GLY A 207 12.27 20.72 -0.97
CA GLY A 207 12.50 19.99 -2.21
C GLY A 207 13.44 18.80 -2.07
N GLY A 208 13.96 18.53 -0.87
CA GLY A 208 14.90 17.45 -0.61
C GLY A 208 14.28 16.06 -0.76
N THR A 209 12.95 15.95 -0.65
CA THR A 209 12.19 14.72 -0.95
C THR A 209 12.08 14.45 -2.45
N GLY A 210 12.31 15.45 -3.31
CA GLY A 210 12.06 15.34 -4.75
C GLY A 210 10.59 15.52 -5.16
N VAL A 211 9.67 15.69 -4.20
CA VAL A 211 8.28 16.09 -4.49
C VAL A 211 8.24 17.60 -4.71
N VAL A 212 7.46 18.05 -5.69
CA VAL A 212 7.25 19.49 -5.98
C VAL A 212 6.66 20.23 -4.78
N GLU A 213 6.73 21.57 -4.77
CA GLU A 213 6.12 22.39 -3.71
C GLU A 213 4.63 22.06 -3.54
N PRO A 214 4.09 22.03 -2.30
CA PRO A 214 2.66 21.81 -2.07
C PRO A 214 1.78 22.71 -2.90
N ASN A 215 0.71 22.14 -3.45
CA ASN A 215 -0.29 22.95 -4.11
C ASN A 215 -1.05 23.79 -3.07
N ARG A 216 -1.03 25.11 -3.22
CA ARG A 216 -1.70 26.03 -2.27
C ARG A 216 -3.21 25.80 -2.14
N ALA A 217 -3.85 25.18 -3.13
CA ALA A 217 -5.26 24.80 -3.05
C ALA A 217 -5.51 23.62 -2.11
N ASP A 218 -4.50 22.78 -1.88
CA ASP A 218 -4.57 21.59 -1.03
C ASP A 218 -4.08 21.89 0.42
N VAL A 219 -3.64 23.13 0.70
CA VAL A 219 -3.29 23.57 2.07
C VAL A 219 -4.57 23.92 2.85
N LEU A 220 -5.28 22.89 3.31
CA LEU A 220 -6.62 23.01 3.90
C LEU A 220 -6.73 22.53 5.35
N ASN A 221 -5.68 21.92 5.92
CA ASN A 221 -5.71 21.37 7.27
C ASN A 221 -5.21 22.33 8.36
N GLY A 222 -4.99 23.61 8.02
CA GLY A 222 -4.48 24.63 8.94
C GLY A 222 -3.02 24.40 9.33
N SER A 223 -2.55 25.05 10.40
CA SER A 223 -1.21 24.81 10.94
C SER A 223 -1.15 23.52 11.77
N LEU A 224 -0.01 22.85 11.85
CA LEU A 224 0.15 21.66 12.71
C LEU A 224 -0.19 21.95 14.18
N SER A 225 0.02 23.19 14.65
CA SER A 225 -0.29 23.60 16.02
C SER A 225 -1.79 23.57 16.38
N SER A 226 -2.70 23.50 15.39
CA SER A 226 -4.14 23.31 15.66
C SER A 226 -4.52 21.85 15.91
N TRP A 227 -3.61 20.92 15.63
CA TRP A 227 -3.83 19.49 15.82
C TRP A 227 -3.29 19.06 17.19
N PRO A 228 -4.12 18.42 18.03
CA PRO A 228 -3.68 17.99 19.35
C PRO A 228 -2.60 16.92 19.24
N ASN A 229 -1.72 16.86 20.24
CA ASN A 229 -0.72 15.79 20.37
C ASN A 229 0.11 15.62 19.09
N SER A 230 0.53 16.74 18.48
CA SER A 230 1.22 16.76 17.20
C SER A 230 2.33 17.79 17.15
N GLY A 231 3.33 17.58 16.30
CA GLY A 231 4.42 18.53 16.09
C GLY A 231 5.43 18.07 15.04
N TRP A 232 6.21 19.02 14.52
CA TRP A 232 7.20 18.74 13.48
C TRP A 232 8.42 18.03 14.05
N VAL A 233 8.82 16.94 13.42
CA VAL A 233 10.02 16.17 13.77
C VAL A 233 10.94 16.10 12.57
N ASN A 234 12.17 16.59 12.74
CA ASN A 234 13.25 16.30 11.80
C ASN A 234 13.86 14.96 12.24
N LEU A 235 13.52 13.88 11.55
CA LEU A 235 13.98 12.56 11.93
C LEU A 235 15.51 12.45 11.79
N HIS A 236 16.13 11.83 12.77
CA HIS A 236 17.54 11.43 12.74
C HIS A 236 17.67 9.92 12.59
N ASN A 237 18.83 9.45 12.09
CA ASN A 237 19.14 8.03 11.82
C ASN A 237 18.28 7.35 10.74
N VAL A 238 17.61 8.15 9.91
CA VAL A 238 16.92 7.70 8.70
C VAL A 238 17.05 8.80 7.63
N TRP A 239 16.99 8.45 6.35
CA TRP A 239 16.93 9.46 5.29
C TRP A 239 15.54 10.12 5.28
N ALA A 240 15.45 11.29 5.89
CA ALA A 240 14.24 12.12 5.95
C ALA A 240 14.64 13.60 5.73
N PRO A 241 14.68 14.06 4.48
CA PRO A 241 15.15 15.41 4.16
C PRO A 241 14.15 16.52 4.52
N GLU A 242 12.88 16.18 4.74
CA GLU A 242 11.82 17.09 5.17
C GLU A 242 11.20 16.59 6.50
N PRO A 243 10.72 17.50 7.38
CA PRO A 243 10.17 17.11 8.67
C PRO A 243 8.85 16.35 8.52
N VAL A 244 8.58 15.43 9.44
CA VAL A 244 7.30 14.70 9.53
C VAL A 244 6.38 15.37 10.55
N ALA A 245 5.08 15.41 10.26
CA ALA A 245 4.06 15.84 11.21
C ALA A 245 3.75 14.69 12.19
N ALA A 246 4.52 14.57 13.26
CA ALA A 246 4.32 13.54 14.28
C ALA A 246 2.93 13.68 14.93
N GLY A 247 2.30 12.55 15.27
CA GLY A 247 0.91 12.53 15.74
C GLY A 247 -0.06 12.61 14.58
N PHE A 248 -0.26 13.80 14.02
CA PHE A 248 -1.18 14.07 12.90
C PHE A 248 -0.97 13.10 11.72
N ALA A 249 0.20 13.09 11.08
CA ALA A 249 0.45 12.22 9.94
C ALA A 249 0.77 10.76 10.33
N HIS A 250 0.45 10.33 11.55
CA HIS A 250 0.66 8.96 12.03
C HIS A 250 -0.57 8.39 12.74
N ARG A 251 -1.74 9.01 12.53
CA ARG A 251 -3.03 8.54 13.05
C ARG A 251 -3.98 8.38 11.88
N PRO A 252 -4.84 7.35 11.87
CA PRO A 252 -5.92 7.30 10.91
C PRO A 252 -6.87 8.49 11.07
N HIS A 253 -7.41 8.97 9.96
CA HIS A 253 -8.39 10.07 9.90
C HIS A 253 -9.52 9.70 8.94
N TYR A 254 -10.59 10.49 8.88
CA TYR A 254 -11.50 10.43 7.73
C TYR A 254 -11.06 11.40 6.64
N ALA A 255 -11.03 10.96 5.38
CA ALA A 255 -11.07 11.85 4.21
C ALA A 255 -12.51 11.97 3.71
N LYS A 256 -12.85 13.05 3.00
CA LYS A 256 -14.22 13.32 2.57
C LYS A 256 -14.29 13.85 1.13
N TYR A 257 -15.13 13.21 0.34
CA TYR A 257 -15.59 13.74 -0.94
C TYR A 257 -16.95 14.40 -0.78
N ILE A 258 -17.17 15.52 -1.46
CA ILE A 258 -18.49 16.16 -1.61
C ILE A 258 -18.78 16.22 -3.11
N ASP A 259 -19.87 15.58 -3.51
CA ASP A 259 -20.36 15.65 -4.87
C ASP A 259 -20.72 17.12 -5.20
N PRO A 260 -20.11 17.73 -6.24
CA PRO A 260 -20.34 19.13 -6.56
C PRO A 260 -21.72 19.39 -7.18
N GLU A 261 -22.37 18.38 -7.76
CA GLU A 261 -23.70 18.50 -8.36
C GLU A 261 -24.82 18.33 -7.31
N THR A 262 -24.65 17.39 -6.39
CA THR A 262 -25.71 17.02 -5.42
C THR A 262 -25.48 17.55 -4.01
N GLY A 263 -24.23 17.85 -3.64
CA GLY A 263 -23.82 18.17 -2.27
C GLY A 263 -23.76 16.94 -1.33
N GLU A 264 -23.96 15.73 -1.83
CA GLU A 264 -23.84 14.51 -1.05
C GLU A 264 -22.38 14.26 -0.63
N SER A 265 -22.16 13.94 0.64
CA SER A 265 -20.82 13.66 1.15
C SER A 265 -20.59 12.18 1.39
N LYS A 266 -19.44 11.66 0.96
CA LYS A 266 -18.95 10.32 1.30
C LYS A 266 -17.62 10.44 2.02
N LYS A 267 -17.41 9.58 3.04
CA LYS A 267 -16.17 9.54 3.83
C LYS A 267 -15.56 8.15 3.82
N ILE A 268 -14.24 8.09 3.90
CA ILE A 268 -13.45 6.86 4.06
C ILE A 268 -12.37 7.09 5.12
N ILE A 269 -11.96 6.05 5.84
CA ILE A 269 -10.82 6.14 6.74
C ILE A 269 -9.54 6.11 5.88
N VAL A 270 -8.66 7.08 6.07
CA VAL A 270 -7.31 7.06 5.51
C VAL A 270 -6.33 6.64 6.60
N VAL A 271 -5.45 5.69 6.28
CA VAL A 271 -4.43 5.15 7.20
C VAL A 271 -3.06 5.60 6.68
N PRO A 272 -2.40 6.56 7.36
CA PRO A 272 -1.10 7.05 6.94
C PRO A 272 0.00 5.99 7.08
N ALA A 273 0.68 5.71 5.98
CA ALA A 273 1.89 4.91 5.93
C ALA A 273 3.12 5.82 5.96
N GLU A 274 4.13 5.39 6.71
CA GLU A 274 5.31 6.21 6.97
C GLU A 274 6.24 6.23 5.75
N CYS A 275 6.51 7.43 5.25
CA CYS A 275 7.22 7.69 4.01
C CYS A 275 8.71 7.30 4.01
N TYR A 276 9.43 7.54 5.10
CA TYR A 276 10.88 7.44 5.20
C TYR A 276 11.37 6.15 5.88
N MET A 277 10.85 5.86 7.06
CA MET A 277 10.97 4.61 7.79
C MET A 277 10.47 3.43 6.97
N GLY A 278 9.35 3.54 6.24
CA GLY A 278 8.86 2.47 5.36
C GLY A 278 9.85 2.12 4.25
N ASN A 279 10.45 3.15 3.63
CA ASN A 279 11.48 2.98 2.61
C ASN A 279 12.78 2.39 3.18
N GLU A 280 13.20 2.82 4.37
CA GLU A 280 14.39 2.26 5.03
C GLU A 280 14.16 0.81 5.47
N ASP A 281 12.97 0.49 5.98
CA ASP A 281 12.55 -0.88 6.29
C ASP A 281 12.60 -1.76 5.03
N GLY A 282 12.06 -1.29 3.90
CA GLY A 282 12.13 -1.99 2.62
C GLY A 282 13.54 -2.24 2.09
N ARG A 283 14.59 -1.60 2.63
CA ARG A 283 15.99 -1.86 2.26
C ARG A 283 16.60 -3.06 2.98
N GLY A 284 16.06 -3.49 4.12
CA GLY A 284 16.66 -4.59 4.89
C GLY A 284 16.07 -4.86 6.27
N GLY A 285 14.87 -4.37 6.57
CA GLY A 285 14.19 -4.57 7.84
C GLY A 285 15.03 -4.09 9.02
N PHE A 286 15.08 -4.93 10.07
CA PHE A 286 15.91 -4.71 11.25
C PHE A 286 17.42 -4.59 10.97
N GLY A 287 17.88 -4.99 9.79
CA GLY A 287 19.27 -4.78 9.34
C GLY A 287 19.55 -3.38 8.78
N ALA A 288 18.51 -2.57 8.52
CA ALA A 288 18.61 -1.25 7.92
C ALA A 288 18.01 -0.15 8.81
N LEU A 289 16.75 -0.31 9.24
CA LEU A 289 16.06 0.67 10.07
C LEU A 289 16.42 0.51 11.55
N ASP A 290 16.88 1.58 12.21
CA ASP A 290 17.01 1.63 13.66
C ASP A 290 15.66 1.93 14.31
N TYR A 291 14.83 0.89 14.44
CA TYR A 291 13.43 0.99 14.90
C TYR A 291 13.29 1.81 16.19
N GLU A 292 14.10 1.53 17.22
CA GLU A 292 13.98 2.18 18.52
C GLU A 292 14.38 3.66 18.47
N GLN A 293 15.53 3.99 17.87
CA GLN A 293 16.00 5.38 17.82
C GLN A 293 15.17 6.24 16.88
N VAL A 294 14.71 5.68 15.75
CA VAL A 294 13.94 6.42 14.75
C VAL A 294 12.51 6.62 15.22
N MET A 295 11.79 5.54 15.54
CA MET A 295 10.38 5.65 15.97
C MET A 295 10.25 6.31 17.35
N GLY A 296 11.23 6.14 18.23
CA GLY A 296 11.23 6.76 19.55
C GLY A 296 11.19 8.29 19.54
N GLN A 297 11.58 8.93 18.42
CA GLN A 297 11.46 10.38 18.24
C GLN A 297 10.00 10.86 18.20
N LEU A 298 9.02 9.95 18.02
CA LEU A 298 7.59 10.26 18.02
C LEU A 298 6.95 10.25 19.42
N PHE A 299 7.60 9.66 20.44
CA PHE A 299 7.04 9.57 21.79
C PHE A 299 6.56 10.90 22.40
N PRO A 300 7.26 12.05 22.20
CA PRO A 300 6.79 13.33 22.73
C PRO A 300 5.39 13.75 22.24
N TYR A 301 4.92 13.19 21.13
CA TYR A 301 3.63 13.49 20.50
C TYR A 301 2.62 12.33 20.66
N ASN A 302 3.04 11.21 21.27
CA ASN A 302 2.19 10.06 21.54
C ASN A 302 1.53 10.15 22.92
N THR A 303 0.68 11.16 23.10
CA THR A 303 0.08 11.51 24.40
C THR A 303 -1.42 11.21 24.49
N ASP A 304 -2.03 10.68 23.42
CA ASP A 304 -3.44 10.28 23.38
C ASP A 304 -3.58 8.75 23.41
N PRO A 305 -4.06 8.15 24.50
CA PRO A 305 -4.24 6.69 24.59
C PRO A 305 -5.44 6.17 23.78
N SER A 306 -6.36 7.05 23.37
CA SER A 306 -7.50 6.69 22.51
C SER A 306 -7.13 6.69 21.04
N HIS A 307 -6.08 7.44 20.67
CA HIS A 307 -5.54 7.51 19.32
C HIS A 307 -4.00 7.48 19.39
N PRO A 308 -3.40 6.34 19.77
CA PRO A 308 -1.95 6.23 19.83
C PRO A 308 -1.33 6.38 18.43
N VAL A 309 -0.04 6.67 18.33
CA VAL A 309 0.68 6.74 17.06
C VAL A 309 0.72 5.35 16.42
N LEU A 310 0.39 5.27 15.13
CA LEU A 310 0.58 4.12 14.24
C LEU A 310 1.69 4.42 13.23
N VAL A 311 2.77 3.66 13.29
CA VAL A 311 3.82 3.65 12.27
C VAL A 311 3.55 2.45 11.34
N LEU A 312 2.95 2.72 10.18
CA LEU A 312 2.72 1.73 9.14
C LEU A 312 3.89 1.73 8.16
N LEU A 313 4.72 0.69 8.19
CA LEU A 313 5.85 0.49 7.29
C LEU A 313 5.35 -0.16 6.00
N HIS A 314 5.50 0.51 4.86
CA HIS A 314 5.05 0.04 3.55
C HIS A 314 6.18 0.08 2.53
N HIS A 315 6.31 -0.98 1.73
CA HIS A 315 7.30 -1.09 0.67
C HIS A 315 6.96 -2.25 -0.31
N ASP A 316 7.65 -2.28 -1.44
CA ASP A 316 7.69 -3.44 -2.33
C ASP A 316 8.20 -4.66 -1.53
N GLY A 317 7.37 -5.67 -1.31
CA GLY A 317 7.71 -6.90 -0.58
C GLY A 317 8.48 -7.92 -1.43
N ASP A 318 8.57 -7.71 -2.74
CA ASP A 318 9.21 -8.62 -3.70
C ASP A 318 10.37 -7.97 -4.45
N ASN A 319 10.84 -6.82 -3.98
CA ASN A 319 11.88 -6.02 -4.62
C ASN A 319 13.02 -5.68 -3.65
N TYR A 320 14.23 -5.54 -4.19
CA TYR A 320 15.45 -5.19 -3.44
C TYR A 320 15.56 -5.86 -2.07
N GLY A 321 15.69 -5.09 -0.99
CA GLY A 321 15.84 -5.57 0.38
C GLY A 321 14.61 -6.33 0.88
N GLY A 322 13.41 -5.77 0.66
CA GLY A 322 12.13 -6.38 1.01
C GLY A 322 11.94 -7.75 0.34
N GLY A 323 12.43 -7.92 -0.89
CA GLY A 323 12.40 -9.18 -1.64
C GLY A 323 13.50 -10.19 -1.28
N THR A 324 14.18 -10.06 -0.14
CA THR A 324 15.25 -10.99 0.28
C THR A 324 14.80 -11.97 1.35
N ASP A 325 15.46 -13.14 1.36
CA ASP A 325 15.29 -14.14 2.42
C ASP A 325 15.56 -13.53 3.81
N SER A 326 16.62 -12.72 3.93
CA SER A 326 16.99 -12.08 5.18
C SER A 326 15.93 -11.15 5.73
N TYR A 327 15.16 -10.45 4.88
CA TYR A 327 14.10 -9.54 5.33
C TYR A 327 13.04 -10.32 6.11
N TYR A 328 12.47 -11.36 5.51
CA TYR A 328 11.38 -12.15 6.08
C TYR A 328 11.81 -13.14 7.17
N HIS A 329 13.08 -13.54 7.20
CA HIS A 329 13.61 -14.45 8.22
C HIS A 329 14.42 -13.71 9.27
N SER A 330 15.75 -13.67 9.13
CA SER A 330 16.61 -13.22 10.22
C SER A 330 16.32 -11.80 10.70
N ASN A 331 15.95 -10.88 9.79
CA ASN A 331 15.63 -9.50 10.16
C ASN A 331 14.26 -9.40 10.83
N PHE A 332 13.24 -10.11 10.32
CA PHE A 332 11.93 -10.12 10.97
C PHE A 332 11.94 -10.86 12.31
N GLU A 333 12.71 -11.95 12.44
CA GLU A 333 12.95 -12.64 13.72
C GLU A 333 13.62 -11.71 14.75
N ASN A 334 14.60 -10.91 14.33
CA ASN A 334 15.21 -9.89 15.17
C ASN A 334 14.19 -8.80 15.57
N PHE A 335 13.34 -8.36 14.65
CA PHE A 335 12.24 -7.44 14.94
C PHE A 335 11.30 -8.01 16.00
N VAL A 336 10.87 -9.26 15.86
CA VAL A 336 9.99 -9.94 16.83
C VAL A 336 10.66 -10.05 18.21
N SER A 337 11.94 -10.42 18.24
CA SER A 337 12.70 -10.51 19.49
C SER A 337 12.77 -9.15 20.19
N TRP A 338 13.12 -8.09 19.44
CA TRP A 338 13.14 -6.72 19.95
C TRP A 338 11.76 -6.25 20.42
N ALA A 339 10.70 -6.47 19.64
CA ALA A 339 9.34 -6.09 19.99
C ALA A 339 8.84 -6.81 21.25
N THR A 340 9.25 -8.06 21.46
CA THR A 340 8.95 -8.82 22.68
C THR A 340 9.62 -8.20 23.91
N GLU A 341 10.88 -7.78 23.79
CA GLU A 341 11.62 -7.10 24.85
C GLU A 341 11.08 -5.70 25.14
N LYS A 342 10.49 -5.04 24.13
CA LYS A 342 10.03 -3.65 24.19
C LYS A 342 8.51 -3.48 24.17
N GLN A 343 7.76 -4.53 24.52
CA GLN A 343 6.29 -4.56 24.41
C GLN A 343 5.55 -3.45 25.19
N ASP A 344 6.19 -2.85 26.21
CA ASP A 344 5.65 -1.70 26.94
C ASP A 344 5.76 -0.37 26.18
N SER A 345 6.51 -0.34 25.06
CA SER A 345 6.82 0.88 24.29
C SER A 345 6.52 0.73 22.80
N PHE A 346 6.64 -0.48 22.24
CA PHE A 346 6.38 -0.76 20.84
C PHE A 346 5.53 -2.02 20.70
N VAL A 347 4.41 -1.90 19.97
CA VAL A 347 3.44 -2.99 19.82
C VAL A 347 3.17 -3.27 18.34
N PRO A 348 3.60 -4.42 17.80
CA PRO A 348 3.23 -4.83 16.45
C PRO A 348 1.72 -5.15 16.39
N ILE A 349 1.06 -4.65 15.35
CA ILE A 349 -0.40 -4.74 15.19
C ILE A 349 -0.80 -4.78 13.70
N THR A 350 -1.94 -5.41 13.39
CA THR A 350 -2.58 -5.28 12.07
C THR A 350 -3.42 -4.01 11.98
N ILE A 351 -3.64 -3.44 10.78
CA ILE A 351 -4.53 -2.27 10.62
C ILE A 351 -5.95 -2.57 11.13
N GLU A 352 -6.50 -3.76 10.88
CA GLU A 352 -7.84 -4.12 11.37
C GLU A 352 -7.93 -4.13 12.90
N ASP A 353 -6.93 -4.70 13.58
CA ASP A 353 -6.89 -4.68 15.05
C ASP A 353 -6.70 -3.26 15.57
N TYR A 354 -5.82 -2.48 14.92
CA TYR A 354 -5.60 -1.09 15.30
C TYR A 354 -6.89 -0.28 15.18
N LEU A 355 -7.59 -0.32 14.04
CA LEU A 355 -8.83 0.42 13.82
C LEU A 355 -9.98 -0.09 14.69
N SER A 356 -9.95 -1.35 15.10
CA SER A 356 -10.92 -1.91 16.06
C SER A 356 -10.71 -1.39 17.47
N LEU A 357 -9.46 -1.17 17.89
CA LEU A 357 -9.09 -0.68 19.22
C LEU A 357 -9.13 0.85 19.31
N PHE A 358 -8.73 1.52 18.23
CA PHE A 358 -8.48 2.97 18.15
C PHE A 358 -9.09 3.56 16.87
N PRO A 359 -10.42 3.44 16.65
CA PRO A 359 -11.05 4.03 15.48
C PRO A 359 -10.94 5.57 15.53
N PRO A 360 -10.75 6.24 14.39
CA PRO A 360 -10.76 7.70 14.36
C PRO A 360 -12.14 8.27 14.74
N ASP A 361 -12.14 9.43 15.38
CA ASP A 361 -13.36 10.16 15.66
C ASP A 361 -14.09 10.53 14.36
N SER A 362 -15.42 10.35 14.30
CA SER A 362 -16.20 10.64 13.08
C SER A 362 -16.17 12.11 12.62
N SER A 363 -15.80 13.02 13.53
CA SER A 363 -15.57 14.45 13.27
C SER A 363 -14.15 14.77 12.82
N ASP A 364 -13.22 13.84 12.99
CA ASP A 364 -11.83 13.97 12.56
C ASP A 364 -11.75 13.76 11.05
N VAL A 365 -11.94 14.85 10.31
CA VAL A 365 -11.95 14.87 8.86
C VAL A 365 -10.82 15.76 8.38
N VAL A 366 -9.92 15.18 7.59
CA VAL A 366 -8.78 15.85 6.98
C VAL A 366 -8.99 15.96 5.48
N HIS A 367 -8.34 16.96 4.89
CA HIS A 367 -8.06 16.96 3.45
C HIS A 367 -6.81 16.13 3.17
N VAL A 368 -6.77 15.43 2.03
CA VAL A 368 -5.61 14.67 1.56
C VAL A 368 -5.18 15.21 0.20
N GLU A 369 -3.94 15.70 0.10
CA GLU A 369 -3.39 16.17 -1.18
C GLU A 369 -3.28 14.97 -2.15
N PRO A 370 -3.78 15.09 -3.40
CA PRO A 370 -3.64 14.02 -4.39
C PRO A 370 -2.20 13.67 -4.68
N GLY A 371 -1.93 12.40 -4.98
CA GLY A 371 -0.60 11.91 -5.35
C GLY A 371 -0.43 10.46 -4.96
N GLY A 372 0.81 9.97 -4.93
CA GLY A 372 1.17 8.69 -4.29
C GLY A 372 2.48 8.77 -3.52
N TRP A 373 3.03 7.62 -3.12
CA TRP A 373 4.19 7.56 -2.22
C TRP A 373 5.54 7.98 -2.84
N ILE A 374 6.51 8.32 -1.98
CA ILE A 374 7.89 8.61 -2.40
C ILE A 374 8.54 7.43 -3.12
N GLY A 375 8.26 6.19 -2.71
CA GLY A 375 8.83 4.97 -3.30
C GLY A 375 8.59 4.85 -4.81
N SER A 376 7.49 5.42 -5.29
CA SER A 376 7.20 5.51 -6.72
C SER A 376 7.88 6.68 -7.42
N GLY A 377 8.89 7.34 -6.88
CA GLY A 377 9.52 8.49 -7.54
C GLY A 377 8.85 9.82 -7.23
N CYS A 378 8.42 9.99 -5.98
CA CYS A 378 8.08 11.30 -5.40
C CYS A 378 6.90 11.98 -6.09
N LEU A 379 5.80 11.23 -6.23
CA LEU A 379 4.63 11.65 -6.99
C LEU A 379 4.01 12.93 -6.48
N ASP A 380 3.82 13.85 -7.41
CA ASP A 380 3.16 15.11 -7.17
C ASP A 380 1.65 15.04 -7.50
N PRO A 381 0.87 16.07 -7.11
CA PRO A 381 -0.56 16.13 -7.38
C PRO A 381 -0.93 16.18 -8.87
N GLN A 382 0.03 16.41 -9.77
CA GLN A 382 -0.20 16.34 -11.21
C GLN A 382 0.03 14.93 -11.77
N PHE A 383 0.35 13.94 -10.93
CA PHE A 383 0.62 12.56 -11.34
C PHE A 383 1.71 12.48 -12.41
N SER A 384 2.72 13.36 -12.35
CA SER A 384 3.64 13.62 -13.46
C SER A 384 4.45 12.41 -13.91
N LYS A 385 4.70 11.44 -13.01
CA LYS A 385 5.33 10.16 -13.35
C LYS A 385 4.58 9.37 -14.43
N TRP A 386 3.25 9.44 -14.43
CA TRP A 386 2.42 8.72 -15.41
C TRP A 386 1.89 9.63 -16.51
N LEU A 387 2.22 10.92 -16.46
CA LEU A 387 1.87 11.91 -17.46
C LEU A 387 3.13 12.58 -18.03
N GLY A 388 4.25 11.85 -18.06
CA GLY A 388 5.56 12.38 -18.40
C GLY A 388 5.58 13.00 -19.80
N TYR A 389 5.72 14.32 -19.88
CA TYR A 389 5.76 15.05 -21.15
C TYR A 389 7.20 15.19 -21.66
N SER A 390 7.39 14.99 -22.97
CA SER A 390 8.61 15.39 -23.69
C SER A 390 8.21 16.15 -24.97
N GLU A 391 9.05 17.08 -25.42
CA GLU A 391 8.72 17.99 -26.54
C GLU A 391 8.49 17.25 -27.87
N ASP A 392 9.14 16.09 -28.08
CA ASP A 392 9.09 15.36 -29.36
C ASP A 392 8.16 14.14 -29.34
N TYR A 393 8.14 13.36 -28.25
CA TYR A 393 7.29 12.17 -28.10
C TYR A 393 7.19 11.73 -26.63
N SER A 394 5.97 11.67 -26.11
CA SER A 394 5.71 11.13 -24.78
C SER A 394 5.11 9.71 -24.88
N PRO A 395 5.83 8.67 -24.43
CA PRO A 395 5.27 7.32 -24.37
C PRO A 395 4.07 7.24 -23.41
N ASP A 396 4.09 8.03 -22.34
CA ASP A 396 3.03 8.05 -21.33
C ASP A 396 1.75 8.67 -21.89
N LEU A 397 1.84 9.85 -22.51
CA LEU A 397 0.67 10.51 -23.14
C LEU A 397 0.13 9.68 -24.31
N ASN A 398 1.00 9.03 -25.08
CA ASN A 398 0.55 8.12 -26.12
C ASN A 398 -0.18 6.90 -25.54
N SER A 399 0.30 6.36 -24.41
CA SER A 399 -0.38 5.27 -23.69
C SER A 399 -1.77 5.71 -23.23
N TRP A 400 -1.90 6.91 -22.65
CA TRP A 400 -3.21 7.46 -22.28
C TRP A 400 -4.14 7.68 -23.47
N ALA A 401 -3.63 8.15 -24.61
CA ALA A 401 -4.44 8.28 -25.82
C ALA A 401 -5.01 6.93 -26.27
N VAL A 402 -4.21 5.86 -26.20
CA VAL A 402 -4.65 4.49 -26.51
C VAL A 402 -5.64 3.96 -25.47
N ILE A 403 -5.38 4.18 -24.18
CA ILE A 403 -6.28 3.76 -23.09
C ILE A 403 -7.64 4.44 -23.24
N VAL A 404 -7.67 5.76 -23.42
CA VAL A 404 -8.90 6.54 -23.62
C VAL A 404 -9.65 6.07 -24.88
N ALA A 405 -8.95 5.81 -25.99
CA ALA A 405 -9.59 5.31 -27.20
C ALA A 405 -10.21 3.91 -27.00
N GLY A 406 -9.48 2.99 -26.36
CA GLY A 406 -9.96 1.65 -26.04
C GLY A 406 -11.16 1.68 -25.09
N HIS A 407 -11.09 2.54 -24.08
CA HIS A 407 -12.17 2.77 -23.14
C HIS A 407 -13.45 3.27 -23.85
N ASN A 408 -13.33 4.26 -24.73
CA ASN A 408 -14.46 4.75 -25.53
C ASN A 408 -15.11 3.65 -26.38
N TRP A 409 -14.32 2.70 -26.91
CA TRP A 409 -14.87 1.56 -27.65
C TRP A 409 -15.66 0.61 -26.75
N VAL A 410 -15.11 0.26 -25.58
CA VAL A 410 -15.78 -0.62 -24.61
C VAL A 410 -17.08 0.02 -24.13
N TRP A 411 -17.05 1.30 -23.77
CA TRP A 411 -18.23 2.02 -23.31
C TRP A 411 -19.28 2.17 -24.39
N THR A 412 -18.88 2.50 -25.62
CA THR A 412 -19.81 2.51 -26.75
C THR A 412 -20.45 1.14 -26.96
N ALA A 413 -19.68 0.06 -26.86
CA ALA A 413 -20.20 -1.31 -26.97
C ALA A 413 -21.19 -1.65 -25.85
N ASN A 414 -20.93 -1.23 -24.60
CA ASN A 414 -21.84 -1.43 -23.47
C ASN A 414 -23.15 -0.64 -23.62
N LEU A 415 -23.12 0.53 -24.27
CA LEU A 415 -24.32 1.33 -24.56
C LEU A 415 -25.17 0.76 -25.70
N ILE A 416 -24.59 -0.06 -26.57
CA ILE A 416 -25.34 -0.78 -27.58
C ILE A 416 -26.00 -1.98 -26.88
N GLU A 417 -27.25 -1.80 -26.42
CA GLU A 417 -28.08 -2.94 -26.05
C GLU A 417 -28.05 -3.93 -27.23
N PRO A 418 -27.63 -5.21 -27.03
CA PRO A 418 -27.73 -6.18 -28.09
C PRO A 418 -29.21 -6.26 -28.49
N TYR A 419 -29.49 -6.10 -29.79
CA TYR A 419 -30.82 -6.28 -30.35
C TYR A 419 -31.44 -7.54 -29.74
N THR A 420 -32.42 -7.37 -28.86
CA THR A 420 -33.20 -8.49 -28.33
C THR A 420 -34.11 -8.94 -29.47
N SER A 421 -33.64 -9.93 -30.22
CA SER A 421 -34.42 -10.61 -31.27
C SER A 421 -35.44 -11.55 -30.67
#